data_AF-A0A565CQM9-F1
#
_entry.id   AF-A0A565CQM9-F1
#
_cell.length_a   1.000
_cell.length_b   1.000
_cell.length_c   1.000
_cell.angle_alpha   90.00
_cell.angle_beta   90.00
_cell.angle_gamma   90.00
#
_symmetry.space_group_name_H-M   'P 1'
#
loop_
_entity.id
_entity.type
_entity.pdbx_description
1 polymer ?
#
loop_
_entity_poly.entity_id
_entity_poly.type
_entity_poly.pdbx_seq_one_letter_code
_entity_poly.pdbx_strand_id
1 'polypeptide(L)'
;MYSLSSNPDLSNLSSSPRVFSTHMPLHTLQVPLNDSPCKIVYLCMNLKDVLVSHWYFWCNNLGKEVETTTSLTFESMFDSFCSGVHFFGSFWKNVLSYWRKSLEDPNHVLFMRFEELKTEPRGQLKKLAEFLGCPFSEEEEENSGSLDKILDLCSLSNLSDLEVNKTGKTSYNVHYYSFFRKGEIGDWKNHLTLEMENKIDKIIEAKFHGSV
;
A
#
# COMPACT_ATOMS: atom_id res chain seq x y z
N MET A 1 -0.09 -0.68 19.89
CA MET A 1 -1.34 -0.50 20.66
C MET A 1 -1.90 -1.85 21.09
N TYR A 2 -2.28 -2.73 20.16
CA TYR A 2 -2.63 -4.13 20.48
C TYR A 2 -1.43 -5.00 20.90
N SER A 3 -0.20 -4.56 20.62
CA SER A 3 1.03 -5.16 21.16
C SER A 3 1.20 -4.98 22.67
N LEU A 4 0.43 -4.08 23.29
CA LEU A 4 0.54 -3.73 24.72
C LEU A 4 -0.69 -4.19 25.52
N SER A 5 -1.85 -4.37 24.87
CA SER A 5 -3.09 -4.85 25.49
C SER A 5 -3.97 -5.54 24.44
N SER A 6 -4.67 -6.60 24.82
CA SER A 6 -5.67 -7.24 23.97
C SER A 6 -6.87 -6.33 23.70
N ASN A 7 -7.18 -5.42 24.62
CA ASN A 7 -8.20 -4.37 24.48
C ASN A 7 -7.54 -3.01 24.79
N PRO A 8 -6.84 -2.40 23.83
CA PRO A 8 -6.26 -1.09 24.01
C PRO A 8 -7.35 -0.04 24.18
N ASP A 9 -7.15 0.87 25.12
CA ASP A 9 -8.03 2.03 25.27
C ASP A 9 -7.85 2.98 24.08
N LEU A 10 -8.92 3.14 23.30
CA LEU A 10 -8.98 4.02 22.13
C LEU A 10 -9.58 5.39 22.45
N SER A 11 -9.89 5.68 23.72
CA SER A 11 -10.49 6.96 24.15
C SER A 11 -9.64 8.18 23.79
N ASN A 12 -8.32 8.01 23.73
CA ASN A 12 -7.37 9.05 23.32
C ASN A 12 -7.37 9.33 21.80
N LEU A 13 -8.04 8.50 20.99
CA LEU A 13 -8.30 8.77 19.56
C LEU A 13 -9.64 9.53 19.40
N SER A 14 -9.90 10.49 20.30
CA SER A 14 -11.19 11.16 20.47
C SER A 14 -11.55 12.14 19.35
N SER A 15 -10.62 12.49 18.46
CA SER A 15 -10.92 13.32 17.29
C SER A 15 -11.52 12.48 16.15
N SER A 16 -12.71 12.89 15.70
CA SER A 16 -13.28 12.41 14.45
C SER A 16 -12.80 13.31 13.29
N PRO A 17 -12.40 12.75 12.14
CA PRO A 17 -12.39 11.34 11.79
C PRO A 17 -11.19 10.57 12.36
N ARG A 18 -11.41 9.29 12.70
CA ARG A 18 -10.33 8.37 13.11
C ARG A 18 -9.77 7.66 11.89
N VAL A 19 -8.46 7.72 11.71
CA VAL A 19 -7.75 7.06 10.59
C VAL A 19 -7.02 5.83 11.09
N PHE A 20 -7.25 4.70 10.43
CA PHE A 20 -6.60 3.42 10.71
C PHE A 20 -6.00 2.85 9.43
N SER A 21 -4.95 2.04 9.56
CA SER A 21 -4.35 1.31 8.45
C SER A 21 -4.19 -0.17 8.80
N THR A 22 -4.28 -1.02 7.78
CA THR A 22 -4.11 -2.47 7.93
C THR A 22 -3.72 -3.09 6.59
N HIS A 23 -2.96 -4.18 6.64
CA HIS A 23 -2.69 -5.04 5.47
C HIS A 23 -3.57 -6.30 5.46
N MET A 24 -4.47 -6.44 6.45
CA MET A 24 -5.30 -7.62 6.61
C MET A 24 -6.25 -7.83 5.42
N PRO A 25 -6.52 -9.08 5.03
CA PRO A 25 -7.55 -9.39 4.04
C PRO A 25 -8.93 -8.90 4.46
N LEU A 26 -9.76 -8.53 3.48
CA LEU A 26 -11.10 -8.02 3.74
C LEU A 26 -11.95 -8.97 4.60
N HIS A 27 -11.86 -10.29 4.40
CA HIS A 27 -12.66 -11.26 5.15
C HIS A 27 -12.42 -11.22 6.68
N THR A 28 -11.25 -10.78 7.13
CA THR A 28 -10.99 -10.63 8.57
C THR A 28 -11.57 -9.33 9.13
N LEU A 29 -12.02 -8.41 8.27
CA LEU A 29 -12.63 -7.13 8.63
C LEU A 29 -14.16 -7.15 8.50
N GLN A 30 -14.75 -8.20 7.91
CA GLN A 30 -16.19 -8.27 7.62
C GLN A 30 -17.06 -8.15 8.87
N VAL A 31 -16.73 -8.85 9.96
CA VAL A 31 -17.53 -8.82 11.19
C VAL A 31 -17.42 -7.47 11.91
N PRO A 32 -16.22 -6.89 12.14
CA PRO A 32 -16.11 -5.58 12.78
C PRO A 32 -16.67 -4.41 11.98
N LEU A 33 -16.75 -4.53 10.65
CA LEU A 33 -17.20 -3.45 9.76
C LEU A 33 -18.63 -3.65 9.25
N ASN A 34 -19.32 -4.73 9.65
CA ASN A 34 -20.71 -4.92 9.28
C ASN A 34 -21.57 -3.77 9.84
N ASP A 35 -22.36 -3.13 8.99
CA ASP A 35 -23.18 -1.94 9.31
C ASP A 35 -22.39 -0.72 9.83
N SER A 36 -21.06 -0.70 9.65
CA SER A 36 -20.20 0.41 10.05
C SER A 36 -20.19 1.52 8.99
N PRO A 37 -20.24 2.82 9.36
CA PRO A 37 -20.07 3.92 8.41
C PRO A 37 -18.60 4.10 7.96
N CYS A 38 -17.72 3.15 8.31
CA CYS A 38 -16.30 3.20 7.98
C CYS A 38 -16.09 3.07 6.48
N LYS A 39 -15.37 4.03 5.92
CA LYS A 39 -14.87 3.99 4.55
C LYS A 39 -13.51 3.30 4.50
N ILE A 40 -13.31 2.43 3.51
CA ILE A 40 -12.07 1.71 3.23
C ILE A 40 -11.48 2.25 1.94
N VAL A 41 -10.22 2.66 1.99
CA VAL A 41 -9.43 2.96 0.79
C VAL A 41 -8.39 1.85 0.64
N TYR A 42 -8.47 1.11 -0.47
CA TYR A 42 -7.54 0.04 -0.79
C TYR A 42 -6.59 0.48 -1.91
N LEU A 43 -5.29 0.40 -1.67
CA LEU A 43 -4.26 0.70 -2.66
C LEU A 43 -3.64 -0.58 -3.20
N CYS A 44 -3.79 -0.81 -4.50
CA CYS A 44 -3.15 -1.89 -5.24
C CYS A 44 -1.91 -1.36 -5.98
N MET A 45 -0.94 -2.24 -6.21
CA MET A 45 0.25 -1.96 -7.03
C MET A 45 0.59 -3.21 -7.85
N ASN A 46 1.28 -3.03 -8.97
CA ASN A 46 1.82 -4.11 -9.77
C ASN A 46 2.58 -5.11 -8.88
N LEU A 47 2.17 -6.38 -8.93
CA LEU A 47 2.72 -7.42 -8.07
C LEU A 47 4.23 -7.63 -8.25
N LYS A 48 4.77 -7.36 -9.44
CA LYS A 48 6.21 -7.42 -9.71
C LYS A 48 6.97 -6.31 -8.94
N ASP A 49 6.44 -5.09 -8.92
CA ASP A 49 6.99 -3.99 -8.11
C ASP A 49 6.78 -4.23 -6.60
N VAL A 50 5.67 -4.85 -6.20
CA VAL A 50 5.41 -5.21 -4.79
C VAL A 50 6.48 -6.16 -4.27
N LEU A 51 6.82 -7.20 -5.04
CA LEU A 51 7.86 -8.15 -4.66
C LEU A 51 9.20 -7.47 -4.45
N VAL A 52 9.63 -6.64 -5.41
CA VAL A 52 10.92 -5.93 -5.32
C VAL A 52 10.91 -4.95 -4.15
N SER A 53 9.84 -4.19 -3.98
CA SER A 53 9.70 -3.27 -2.85
C SER A 53 9.79 -4.01 -1.51
N HIS A 54 9.12 -5.15 -1.39
CA HIS A 54 9.15 -5.97 -0.18
C HIS A 54 10.53 -6.55 0.11
N TRP A 55 11.23 -7.02 -0.93
CA TRP A 55 12.60 -7.50 -0.82
C TRP A 55 13.56 -6.44 -0.26
N TYR A 56 13.56 -5.26 -0.86
CA TYR A 56 14.40 -4.14 -0.38
C TYR A 56 14.02 -3.71 1.05
N PHE A 57 12.73 -3.60 1.34
CA PHE A 57 12.26 -3.28 2.70
C PHE A 57 12.78 -4.29 3.72
N TRP A 58 12.72 -5.59 3.40
CA TRP A 58 13.21 -6.65 4.28
C TRP A 58 14.74 -6.61 4.45
N CYS A 59 15.50 -6.42 3.37
CA CYS A 59 16.96 -6.31 3.43
C CYS A 59 17.40 -5.15 4.34
N ASN A 60 16.79 -3.97 4.16
CA ASN A 60 17.08 -2.79 4.98
C ASN A 60 16.82 -3.05 6.47
N ASN A 61 15.72 -3.74 6.80
CA ASN A 61 15.37 -4.08 8.18
C ASN A 61 16.30 -5.13 8.82
N LEU A 62 16.91 -6.00 8.02
CA LEU A 62 17.91 -6.95 8.50
C LEU A 62 19.32 -6.35 8.58
N GLY A 63 19.52 -5.09 8.20
CA GLY A 63 20.84 -4.48 8.07
C GLY A 63 21.72 -5.18 7.04
N LYS A 64 21.10 -5.86 6.07
CA LYS A 64 21.80 -6.55 4.99
C LYS A 64 21.81 -5.65 3.77
N GLU A 65 22.97 -5.45 3.18
CA GLU A 65 23.02 -4.85 1.86
C GLU A 65 22.33 -5.80 0.87
N VAL A 66 21.60 -5.23 -0.07
CA VAL A 66 20.91 -6.02 -1.10
C VAL A 66 21.91 -6.83 -1.93
N GLU A 67 23.13 -6.31 -2.11
CA GLU A 67 24.25 -7.00 -2.75
C GLU A 67 24.83 -8.16 -1.91
N THR A 68 24.76 -8.08 -0.58
CA THR A 68 25.23 -9.15 0.34
C THR A 68 24.13 -10.12 0.75
N THR A 69 22.88 -9.81 0.38
CA THR A 69 21.75 -10.71 0.52
C THR A 69 21.91 -11.81 -0.52
N THR A 70 22.35 -12.99 -0.08
CA THR A 70 22.57 -14.15 -0.96
C THR A 70 21.40 -14.34 -1.93
N SER A 71 21.66 -14.65 -3.20
CA SER A 71 20.64 -15.01 -4.22
C SER A 71 19.53 -15.91 -3.64
N LEU A 72 19.92 -16.85 -2.76
CA LEU A 72 19.04 -17.76 -2.02
C LEU A 72 17.92 -17.08 -1.19
N THR A 73 18.15 -15.88 -0.65
CA THR A 73 17.14 -15.16 0.14
C THR A 73 16.09 -14.53 -0.78
N PHE A 74 16.53 -13.97 -1.91
CA PHE A 74 15.60 -13.42 -2.90
C PHE A 74 14.81 -14.52 -3.61
N GLU A 75 15.48 -15.61 -4.02
CA GLU A 75 14.83 -16.77 -4.63
C GLU A 75 13.78 -17.39 -3.70
N SER A 76 14.10 -17.56 -2.41
CA SER A 76 13.14 -18.04 -1.41
C SER A 76 11.95 -17.10 -1.23
N MET A 77 12.19 -15.78 -1.23
CA MET A 77 11.11 -14.78 -1.19
C MET A 77 10.24 -14.83 -2.45
N PHE A 78 10.86 -14.96 -3.63
CA PHE A 78 10.18 -15.10 -4.91
C PHE A 78 9.32 -16.36 -4.97
N ASP A 79 9.83 -17.52 -4.50
CA ASP A 79 9.06 -18.76 -4.46
C ASP A 79 7.91 -18.72 -3.44
N SER A 80 8.14 -18.12 -2.28
CA SER A 80 7.09 -17.86 -1.28
C SER A 80 6.00 -16.95 -1.87
N PHE A 81 6.41 -15.89 -2.57
CA PHE A 81 5.51 -14.99 -3.28
C PHE A 81 4.68 -15.72 -4.34
N CYS A 82 5.32 -16.53 -5.20
CA CYS A 82 4.65 -17.29 -6.25
C CYS A 82 3.70 -18.37 -5.72
N SER A 83 4.04 -18.98 -4.58
CA SER A 83 3.16 -19.96 -3.92
C SER A 83 2.01 -19.31 -3.14
N GLY A 84 2.02 -17.98 -3.00
CA GLY A 84 1.01 -17.22 -2.26
C GLY A 84 1.18 -17.30 -0.75
N VAL A 85 2.35 -17.73 -0.29
CA VAL A 85 2.76 -17.77 1.12
C VAL A 85 3.38 -16.41 1.45
N HIS A 86 2.56 -15.50 1.95
CA HIS A 86 2.98 -14.17 2.35
C HIS A 86 2.27 -13.73 3.63
N PHE A 87 2.86 -12.77 4.35
CA PHE A 87 2.18 -12.11 5.46
C PHE A 87 0.83 -11.55 4.97
N PHE A 88 -0.23 -11.72 5.77
CA PHE A 88 -1.58 -11.31 5.39
C PHE A 88 -2.20 -12.11 4.24
N GLY A 89 -1.64 -13.28 3.93
CA GLY A 89 -2.18 -14.24 2.97
C GLY A 89 -1.80 -13.92 1.53
N SER A 90 -2.38 -14.71 0.63
CA SER A 90 -2.09 -14.61 -0.80
C SER A 90 -2.50 -13.24 -1.38
N PHE A 91 -1.55 -12.57 -2.05
CA PHE A 91 -1.74 -11.26 -2.67
C PHE A 91 -2.96 -11.20 -3.60
N TRP A 92 -3.09 -12.15 -4.52
CA TRP A 92 -4.21 -12.17 -5.46
C TRP A 92 -5.56 -12.32 -4.76
N LYS A 93 -5.65 -13.15 -3.71
CA LYS A 93 -6.89 -13.25 -2.92
C LYS A 93 -7.20 -11.94 -2.19
N ASN A 94 -6.17 -11.29 -1.63
CA ASN A 94 -6.31 -10.01 -0.96
C ASN A 94 -6.83 -8.93 -1.94
N VAL A 95 -6.12 -8.71 -3.05
CA VAL A 95 -6.50 -7.74 -4.10
C VAL A 95 -7.90 -8.00 -4.65
N LEU A 96 -8.21 -9.24 -5.04
CA LEU A 96 -9.53 -9.58 -5.61
C LEU A 96 -10.67 -9.35 -4.61
N SER A 97 -10.44 -9.59 -3.32
CA SER A 97 -11.48 -9.37 -2.31
C SER A 97 -11.86 -7.90 -2.19
N TYR A 98 -10.88 -6.99 -2.18
CA TYR A 98 -11.14 -5.55 -2.14
C TYR A 98 -11.66 -5.02 -3.48
N TRP A 99 -11.16 -5.54 -4.60
CA TRP A 99 -11.67 -5.21 -5.93
C TRP A 99 -13.17 -5.52 -6.06
N ARG A 100 -13.58 -6.76 -5.77
CA ARG A 100 -15.00 -7.16 -5.83
C ARG A 100 -15.86 -6.33 -4.89
N LYS A 101 -15.41 -6.12 -3.65
CA LYS A 101 -16.16 -5.30 -2.70
C LYS A 101 -16.30 -3.84 -3.15
N SER A 102 -15.29 -3.28 -3.83
CA SER A 102 -15.40 -1.93 -4.40
C SER A 102 -16.43 -1.81 -5.51
N LEU A 103 -16.70 -2.90 -6.24
CA LEU A 103 -17.78 -2.96 -7.23
C LEU A 103 -19.15 -3.15 -6.57
N GLU A 104 -19.21 -3.99 -5.52
CA GLU A 104 -20.44 -4.27 -4.77
C GLU A 104 -20.90 -3.08 -3.91
N ASP A 105 -19.96 -2.29 -3.38
CA ASP A 105 -20.20 -1.23 -2.39
C ASP A 105 -19.25 -0.03 -2.56
N PRO A 106 -19.37 0.70 -3.69
CA PRO A 106 -18.46 1.79 -4.03
C PRO A 106 -18.55 3.00 -3.08
N ASN A 107 -19.61 3.09 -2.28
CA ASN A 107 -19.77 4.17 -1.28
C ASN A 107 -18.92 3.96 -0.03
N HIS A 108 -18.53 2.71 0.26
CA HIS A 108 -17.72 2.36 1.42
C HIS A 108 -16.35 1.80 1.07
N VAL A 109 -16.12 1.32 -0.16
CA VAL A 109 -14.81 0.79 -0.57
C VAL A 109 -14.31 1.45 -1.85
N LEU A 110 -13.25 2.25 -1.73
CA LEU A 110 -12.54 2.85 -2.85
C LEU A 110 -11.31 2.00 -3.18
N PHE A 111 -11.27 1.46 -4.39
CA PHE A 111 -10.09 0.79 -4.94
C PHE A 111 -9.26 1.77 -5.78
N MET A 112 -7.97 1.90 -5.46
CA MET A 112 -7.01 2.78 -6.13
C MET A 112 -5.79 1.98 -6.60
N ARG A 113 -5.10 2.49 -7.62
CA ARG A 113 -3.86 1.88 -8.14
C ARG A 113 -2.70 2.85 -7.97
N PHE A 114 -1.57 2.35 -7.45
CA PHE A 114 -0.35 3.13 -7.26
C PHE A 114 0.14 3.74 -8.57
N GLU A 115 0.00 3.02 -9.67
CA GLU A 115 0.38 3.50 -11.00
C GLU A 115 -0.42 4.75 -11.38
N GLU A 116 -1.72 4.78 -11.08
CA GLU A 116 -2.57 5.96 -11.32
C GLU A 116 -2.22 7.11 -10.38
N LEU A 117 -1.86 6.83 -9.13
CA LEU A 117 -1.39 7.88 -8.20
C LEU A 117 -0.14 8.58 -8.74
N LYS A 118 0.70 7.85 -9.47
CA LYS A 118 1.94 8.38 -10.05
C LYS A 118 1.72 9.07 -11.39
N THR A 119 0.83 8.57 -12.25
CA THR A 119 0.58 9.15 -13.57
C THR A 119 -0.41 10.30 -13.53
N GLU A 120 -1.43 10.23 -12.68
CA GLU A 120 -2.54 11.19 -12.58
C GLU A 120 -2.80 11.63 -11.11
N PRO A 121 -1.78 12.16 -10.40
CA PRO A 121 -1.85 12.43 -8.96
C PRO A 121 -2.99 13.37 -8.56
N ARG A 122 -3.24 14.43 -9.36
CA ARG A 122 -4.32 15.40 -9.10
C ARG A 122 -5.70 14.75 -9.18
N GLY A 123 -5.96 13.98 -10.23
CA GLY A 123 -7.24 13.30 -10.41
C GLY A 123 -7.50 12.28 -9.30
N GLN A 124 -6.47 11.54 -8.90
CA GLN A 124 -6.60 10.58 -7.80
C GLN A 124 -6.79 11.24 -6.44
N LEU A 125 -6.14 12.38 -6.18
CA LEU A 125 -6.34 13.15 -4.95
C LEU A 125 -7.78 13.69 -4.86
N LYS A 126 -8.33 14.22 -5.96
CA LYS A 126 -9.74 14.65 -6.03
C LYS A 126 -10.70 13.48 -5.77
N LYS A 127 -10.50 12.36 -6.46
CA LYS A 127 -11.28 11.12 -6.26
C LYS A 127 -11.27 10.65 -4.81
N LEU A 128 -10.11 10.70 -4.16
CA LEU A 128 -9.97 10.34 -2.74
C LEU A 128 -10.73 11.33 -1.84
N ALA A 129 -10.59 12.63 -2.09
CA ALA A 129 -11.23 13.68 -1.30
C ALA A 129 -12.77 13.61 -1.40
N GLU A 130 -13.30 13.44 -2.61
CA GLU A 130 -14.72 13.16 -2.85
C GLU A 130 -15.20 11.92 -2.09
N PHE A 131 -14.48 10.80 -2.23
CA PHE A 131 -14.82 9.57 -1.54
C PHE A 131 -14.82 9.74 -0.03
N LEU A 132 -13.88 10.49 0.55
CA LEU A 132 -13.84 10.76 1.98
C LEU A 132 -14.91 11.75 2.46
N GLY A 133 -15.62 12.42 1.55
CA GLY A 133 -16.66 13.41 1.87
C GLY A 133 -16.11 14.80 2.13
N CYS A 134 -14.92 15.12 1.62
CA CYS A 134 -14.31 16.44 1.67
C CYS A 134 -13.85 16.89 0.27
N PRO A 135 -14.77 16.98 -0.72
CA PRO A 135 -14.41 17.37 -2.07
C PRO A 135 -13.79 18.77 -2.08
N PHE A 136 -12.86 19.00 -3.00
CA PHE A 136 -12.31 20.34 -3.23
C PHE A 136 -13.38 21.24 -3.85
N SER A 137 -13.39 22.51 -3.46
CA SER A 137 -14.15 23.56 -4.14
C SER A 137 -13.46 24.02 -5.42
N GLU A 138 -14.21 24.61 -6.36
CA GLU A 138 -13.64 25.17 -7.60
C GLU A 138 -12.50 26.16 -7.33
N GLU A 139 -12.61 26.97 -6.27
CA GLU A 139 -11.56 27.89 -5.83
C GLU A 139 -10.29 27.15 -5.37
N GLU A 140 -10.44 26.04 -4.65
CA GLU A 140 -9.30 25.24 -4.20
C GLU A 140 -8.59 24.51 -5.34
N GLU A 141 -9.34 24.20 -6.39
CA GLU A 141 -8.83 23.53 -7.59
C GLU A 141 -8.08 24.47 -8.51
N GLU A 142 -8.63 25.67 -8.74
CA GLU A 142 -8.12 26.59 -9.76
C GLU A 142 -7.21 27.69 -9.19
N ASN A 143 -7.48 28.18 -7.96
CA ASN A 143 -6.97 29.46 -7.50
C ASN A 143 -6.09 29.40 -6.24
N SER A 144 -6.28 28.42 -5.35
CA SER A 144 -5.56 28.38 -4.07
C SER A 144 -4.24 27.60 -4.09
N GLY A 145 -4.02 26.78 -5.12
CA GLY A 145 -2.94 25.79 -5.18
C GLY A 145 -2.99 24.73 -4.07
N SER A 146 -4.16 24.53 -3.43
CA SER A 146 -4.32 23.57 -2.31
C SER A 146 -3.92 22.16 -2.71
N LEU A 147 -4.32 21.72 -3.91
CA LEU A 147 -3.98 20.39 -4.41
C LEU A 147 -2.46 20.22 -4.53
N ASP A 148 -1.76 21.19 -5.13
CA ASP A 148 -0.31 21.12 -5.29
C ASP A 148 0.42 21.09 -3.95
N LYS A 149 -0.05 21.88 -2.98
CA LYS A 149 0.51 21.87 -1.62
C LYS A 149 0.36 20.51 -0.96
N ILE A 150 -0.80 19.86 -1.07
CA ILE A 150 -1.00 18.51 -0.53
C ILE A 150 -0.10 17.50 -1.24
N LEU A 151 -0.03 17.56 -2.57
CA LEU A 151 0.82 16.67 -3.37
C LEU A 151 2.30 16.84 -3.03
N ASP A 152 2.77 18.08 -2.85
CA ASP A 152 4.13 18.39 -2.45
C ASP A 152 4.43 17.89 -1.03
N LEU A 153 3.54 18.18 -0.08
CA LEU A 153 3.66 17.72 1.31
C LEU A 153 3.73 16.19 1.42
N CYS A 154 2.92 15.49 0.61
CA CYS A 154 2.88 14.03 0.58
C CYS A 154 3.85 13.41 -0.45
N SER A 155 4.66 14.21 -1.12
CA SER A 155 5.60 13.72 -2.13
C SER A 155 6.67 12.82 -1.48
N LEU A 156 7.18 11.87 -2.26
CA LEU A 156 8.25 10.98 -1.77
C LEU A 156 9.46 11.78 -1.31
N SER A 157 9.90 12.75 -2.12
CA SER A 157 11.04 13.61 -1.79
C SER A 157 10.81 14.31 -0.47
N ASN A 158 9.71 15.05 -0.32
CA ASN A 158 9.42 15.80 0.89
C ASN A 158 9.32 14.88 2.12
N LEU A 159 8.55 13.79 2.04
CA LEU A 159 8.39 12.87 3.16
C LEU A 159 9.71 12.18 3.53
N SER A 160 10.50 11.72 2.56
CA SER A 160 11.79 11.07 2.82
C SER A 160 12.81 12.04 3.43
N ASP A 161 12.64 13.34 3.16
CA ASP A 161 13.55 14.37 3.64
C ASP A 161 13.28 14.86 5.07
N LEU A 162 12.11 14.53 5.64
CA LEU A 162 11.79 14.87 7.02
C LEU A 162 12.77 14.21 8.00
N GLU A 163 13.30 14.98 8.96
CA GLU A 163 14.25 14.49 9.97
C GLU A 163 13.74 13.28 10.74
N VAL A 164 12.43 13.25 11.04
CA VAL A 164 11.80 12.10 11.69
C VAL A 164 11.96 10.85 10.83
N ASN A 165 11.80 10.95 9.50
CA ASN A 165 11.90 9.80 8.61
C ASN A 165 13.35 9.38 8.33
N LYS A 166 14.32 10.28 8.47
CA LYS A 166 15.75 9.96 8.34
C LYS A 166 16.30 9.23 9.58
N THR A 167 15.87 9.64 10.77
CA THR A 167 16.52 9.21 12.02
C THR A 167 15.63 8.34 12.92
N GLY A 168 14.32 8.47 12.80
CA GLY A 168 13.35 7.82 13.68
C GLY A 168 13.12 6.34 13.37
N LYS A 169 12.41 5.69 14.30
CA LYS A 169 12.02 4.29 14.19
C LYS A 169 10.61 4.06 14.71
N THR A 170 9.98 3.00 14.23
CA THR A 170 8.73 2.48 14.77
C THR A 170 8.93 1.84 16.16
N SER A 171 7.83 1.56 16.86
CA SER A 171 7.84 0.76 18.09
C SER A 171 8.40 -0.66 17.94
N TYR A 172 8.51 -1.18 16.71
CA TYR A 172 9.11 -2.48 16.40
C TYR A 172 10.57 -2.36 15.94
N ASN A 173 11.24 -1.22 16.19
CA ASN A 173 12.63 -0.94 15.82
C ASN A 173 12.92 -0.95 14.30
N VAL A 174 11.88 -0.86 13.46
CA VAL A 174 12.01 -0.60 12.02
C VAL A 174 12.35 0.86 11.81
N HIS A 175 13.44 1.15 11.10
CA HIS A 175 13.84 2.51 10.77
C HIS A 175 12.91 3.14 9.74
N TYR A 176 12.53 4.41 9.94
CA TYR A 176 11.59 5.06 9.03
C TYR A 176 12.14 5.26 7.61
N TYR A 177 13.46 5.44 7.44
CA TYR A 177 14.06 5.57 6.11
C TYR A 177 13.83 4.31 5.26
N SER A 178 13.60 3.14 5.88
CA SER A 178 13.36 1.88 5.16
C SER A 178 12.05 1.88 4.39
N PHE A 179 11.10 2.79 4.70
CA PHE A 179 9.86 2.95 3.95
C PHE A 179 10.02 3.79 2.66
N PHE A 180 11.17 4.45 2.47
CA PHE A 180 11.44 5.32 1.34
C PHE A 180 12.55 4.72 0.48
N ARG A 181 12.26 4.46 -0.81
CA ARG A 181 13.19 3.81 -1.74
C ARG A 181 13.33 4.57 -3.06
N LYS A 182 12.52 4.23 -4.06
CA LYS A 182 12.47 4.92 -5.36
C LYS A 182 11.11 5.57 -5.64
N GLY A 183 10.03 4.91 -5.23
CA GLY A 183 8.66 5.38 -5.50
C GLY A 183 8.36 5.51 -7.00
N GLU A 184 8.88 4.60 -7.80
CA GLU A 184 8.78 4.54 -9.26
C GLU A 184 7.96 3.32 -9.70
N ILE A 185 7.38 3.40 -10.90
CA ILE A 185 6.67 2.29 -11.54
C ILE A 185 7.66 1.50 -12.39
N GLY A 186 7.61 0.17 -12.33
CA GLY A 186 8.31 -0.70 -13.28
C GLY A 186 9.77 -0.96 -12.93
N ASP A 187 10.20 -0.64 -11.70
CA ASP A 187 11.55 -0.90 -11.24
C ASP A 187 11.86 -2.40 -11.17
N TRP A 188 10.82 -3.25 -11.10
CA TRP A 188 10.96 -4.70 -11.22
C TRP A 188 11.77 -5.15 -12.45
N LYS A 189 11.78 -4.38 -13.54
CA LYS A 189 12.57 -4.67 -14.75
C LYS A 189 14.07 -4.69 -14.50
N ASN A 190 14.54 -3.99 -13.47
CA ASN A 190 15.95 -3.94 -13.09
C ASN A 190 16.37 -5.11 -12.20
N HIS A 191 15.42 -5.93 -11.73
CA HIS A 191 15.65 -6.92 -10.68
C HIS A 191 15.17 -8.32 -11.05
N LEU A 192 14.09 -8.45 -11.83
CA LEU A 192 13.53 -9.73 -12.22
C LEU A 192 14.13 -10.21 -13.53
N THR A 193 14.44 -11.51 -13.59
CA THR A 193 14.76 -12.16 -14.86
C THR A 193 13.49 -12.35 -15.70
N LEU A 194 13.65 -12.54 -17.00
CA LEU A 194 12.53 -12.82 -17.90
C LEU A 194 11.75 -14.09 -17.48
N GLU A 195 12.44 -15.09 -16.91
CA GLU A 195 11.78 -16.29 -16.38
C GLU A 195 10.89 -15.96 -15.16
N MET A 196 11.41 -15.16 -14.23
CA MET A 196 10.66 -14.73 -13.05
C MET A 196 9.44 -13.89 -13.42
N GLU A 197 9.62 -12.96 -14.36
CA GLU A 197 8.54 -12.16 -14.93
C GLU A 197 7.43 -13.06 -15.50
N ASN A 198 7.79 -13.95 -16.43
CA ASN A 198 6.85 -14.84 -17.09
C ASN A 198 6.12 -15.76 -16.10
N LYS A 199 6.78 -16.22 -15.04
CA LYS A 199 6.16 -17.04 -13.99
C LYS A 199 5.11 -16.23 -13.22
N ILE A 200 5.42 -14.98 -12.83
CA ILE A 200 4.45 -14.09 -12.17
C ILE A 200 3.27 -13.80 -13.10
N ASP A 201 3.53 -13.47 -14.36
CA ASP A 201 2.47 -13.11 -15.32
C ASP A 201 1.49 -14.27 -15.54
N LYS A 202 2.00 -15.51 -15.68
CA LYS A 202 1.15 -16.71 -15.76
C LYS A 202 0.30 -16.94 -14.51
N ILE A 203 0.87 -16.67 -13.32
CA ILE A 203 0.11 -16.77 -12.06
C ILE A 203 -1.00 -15.71 -12.03
N ILE A 204 -0.68 -14.46 -12.38
CA ILE A 204 -1.65 -13.36 -12.41
C ILE A 204 -2.79 -13.70 -13.37
N GLU A 205 -2.46 -14.10 -14.60
CA GLU A 205 -3.44 -14.49 -15.60
C GLU A 205 -4.36 -15.61 -15.08
N ALA A 206 -3.79 -16.68 -14.53
CA ALA A 206 -4.57 -17.80 -14.00
C ALA A 206 -5.43 -17.42 -12.78
N LYS A 207 -4.96 -16.51 -11.91
CA LYS A 207 -5.68 -16.12 -10.68
C LYS A 207 -6.71 -15.03 -10.90
N PHE A 208 -6.49 -14.15 -11.87
CA PHE A 208 -7.39 -13.04 -12.20
C PHE A 208 -8.30 -13.35 -13.39
N HIS A 209 -8.18 -14.53 -14.00
CA HIS A 209 -9.10 -14.99 -15.04
C HIS A 209 -10.57 -14.85 -14.60
N GLY A 210 -11.39 -14.21 -15.44
CA GLY A 210 -12.82 -13.97 -15.16
C GLY A 210 -13.10 -12.98 -14.01
N SER A 211 -12.12 -12.18 -13.59
CA SER A 211 -12.30 -11.14 -12.57
C SER A 211 -12.74 -9.78 -13.14
N VAL A 212 -13.08 -9.76 -14.43
CA VAL A 212 -13.71 -8.66 -15.18
C VAL A 212 -14.77 -9.28 -16.09
#